data_AF-A0A146LTU1-F1
#
_entry.id   AF-A0A146LTU1-F1
#
_cell.length_a   1.000
_cell.length_b   1.000
_cell.length_c   1.000
_cell.angle_alpha   90.00
_cell.angle_beta   90.00
_cell.angle_gamma   90.00
#
_symmetry.space_group_name_H-M   'P 1'
#
loop_
_entity.id
_entity.type
_entity.pdbx_description
1 polymer ?
#
loop_
_entity_poly.entity_id
_entity_poly.type
_entity_poly.pdbx_seq_one_letter_code
_entity_poly.pdbx_strand_id
1 'polypeptide(L)'
;MNFNLYLLYIFFRCAYAWLPTPDPRRFYQYSELDNQIEKFYGNDSYTDFFKLLEMDVDSILIGSRNVVYNISLSNMTENVHQRIAWPPTGAHRELCYLKGKSEEDCHNYI
;
A
#
# COMPACT_ATOMS: atom_id res chain seq x y z
N MET A 1 39.49 41.98 -19.78
CA MET A 1 38.04 42.26 -19.79
C MET A 1 37.14 41.04 -20.09
N ASN A 2 37.63 39.78 -20.05
CA ASN A 2 36.82 38.61 -20.43
C ASN A 2 36.49 37.60 -19.30
N PHE A 3 37.14 37.70 -18.13
CA PHE A 3 36.93 36.74 -17.04
C PHE A 3 35.59 36.97 -16.30
N ASN A 4 35.22 38.23 -16.06
CA ASN A 4 33.93 38.59 -15.45
C ASN A 4 32.73 38.20 -16.32
N LEU A 5 32.88 38.17 -17.64
CA LEU A 5 31.81 37.79 -18.57
C LEU A 5 31.53 36.28 -18.51
N TYR A 6 32.57 35.45 -18.39
CA TYR A 6 32.44 34.00 -18.22
C TYR A 6 31.80 33.62 -16.88
N LEU A 7 32.15 34.34 -15.80
CA LEU A 7 31.55 34.14 -14.49
C LEU A 7 30.04 34.44 -14.50
N LEU A 8 29.63 35.52 -15.17
CA LEU A 8 28.21 35.87 -15.31
C LEU A 8 27.43 34.83 -16.13
N TYR A 9 28.07 34.24 -17.15
CA TYR A 9 27.47 33.21 -18.00
C TYR A 9 27.27 31.88 -17.24
N ILE A 10 28.18 31.53 -16.32
CA ILE A 10 28.06 30.35 -15.45
C ILE A 10 26.94 30.54 -14.42
N PHE A 11 26.82 31.73 -13.83
CA PHE A 11 25.74 32.04 -12.88
C PHE A 11 24.33 31.91 -13.50
N PHE A 12 24.17 32.23 -14.78
CA PHE A 12 22.89 32.11 -15.50
C PHE A 12 22.45 30.66 -15.79
N ARG A 13 23.37 29.69 -15.72
CA ARG A 13 23.09 28.28 -16.04
C ARG A 13 22.72 27.43 -14.82
N CYS A 14 22.84 27.97 -13.59
CA CYS A 14 22.60 27.25 -12.35
C CYS A 14 21.29 27.62 -11.64
N ALA A 15 20.31 28.21 -12.34
CA ALA A 15 18.97 28.35 -11.79
C ALA A 15 18.23 27.01 -11.89
N TYR A 16 18.51 26.11 -10.94
CA TYR A 16 17.58 25.03 -10.63
C TYR A 16 16.29 25.67 -10.11
N ALA A 17 15.25 25.67 -10.94
CA ALA A 17 13.94 26.16 -10.55
C ALA A 17 13.31 25.15 -9.58
N TRP A 18 13.29 25.50 -8.30
CA TRP A 18 12.41 24.87 -7.33
C TRP A 18 10.98 25.15 -7.76
N LEU A 19 10.28 24.15 -8.28
CA LEU A 19 8.84 24.24 -8.48
C LEU A 19 8.17 23.86 -7.15
N PRO A 20 7.48 24.80 -6.46
CA PRO A 20 6.70 24.42 -5.29
C PRO A 20 5.60 23.44 -5.72
N THR A 21 5.42 22.36 -4.97
CA THR A 21 4.28 21.47 -5.18
C THR A 21 3.00 22.25 -4.91
N PRO A 22 2.09 22.38 -5.88
CA PRO A 22 0.87 23.14 -5.69
C PRO A 22 -0.05 22.41 -4.70
N ASP A 23 -0.73 23.17 -3.85
CA ASP A 23 -1.73 22.62 -2.96
C ASP A 23 -2.89 21.99 -3.76
N PRO A 24 -3.47 20.88 -3.27
CA PRO A 24 -4.60 20.26 -3.94
C PRO A 24 -5.79 21.23 -3.95
N ARG A 25 -6.45 21.32 -5.11
CA ARG A 25 -7.54 22.29 -5.34
C ARG A 25 -8.80 22.00 -4.53
N ARG A 26 -8.98 20.75 -4.08
CA ARG A 26 -10.11 20.29 -3.29
C ARG A 26 -9.66 19.28 -2.26
N PHE A 27 -10.27 19.34 -1.09
CA PHE A 27 -10.19 18.35 -0.05
C PHE A 27 -11.57 17.76 0.12
N TYR A 28 -11.64 16.44 0.28
CA TYR A 28 -12.88 15.75 0.62
C TYR A 28 -12.66 15.06 1.95
N GLN A 29 -13.62 15.19 2.87
CA GLN A 29 -13.54 14.42 4.10
C GLN A 29 -13.97 12.98 3.81
N TYR A 30 -13.19 12.00 4.27
CA TYR A 30 -13.47 10.59 4.01
C TYR A 30 -14.89 10.16 4.44
N SER A 31 -15.40 10.74 5.54
CA SER A 31 -16.77 10.53 6.03
C SER A 31 -17.86 10.96 5.03
N GLU A 32 -17.60 11.95 4.18
CA GLU A 32 -18.55 12.44 3.17
C GLU A 32 -18.64 11.48 1.97
N LEU A 33 -17.59 10.70 1.70
CA LEU A 33 -17.55 9.72 0.62
C LEU A 33 -17.94 8.30 1.05
N ASP A 34 -18.27 8.09 2.34
CA ASP A 34 -18.57 6.76 2.87
C ASP A 34 -19.70 6.06 2.09
N ASN A 35 -20.72 6.83 1.69
CA ASN A 35 -21.86 6.34 0.90
C ASN A 35 -21.61 6.35 -0.62
N GLN A 36 -20.45 6.83 -1.09
CA GLN A 36 -20.14 7.00 -2.51
C GLN A 36 -19.05 6.05 -3.01
N ILE A 37 -18.35 5.37 -2.10
CA ILE A 37 -17.20 4.51 -2.41
C ILE A 37 -17.50 3.10 -1.88
N GLU A 38 -17.33 2.11 -2.76
CA GLU A 38 -17.35 0.70 -2.37
C GLU A 38 -16.06 0.33 -1.64
N LYS A 39 -16.19 -0.42 -0.55
CA LYS A 39 -15.09 -0.72 0.37
C LYS A 39 -15.04 -2.20 0.69
N PHE A 40 -13.84 -2.75 0.59
CA PHE A 40 -13.54 -4.06 1.14
C PHE A 40 -13.01 -3.90 2.57
N TYR A 41 -13.70 -4.50 3.52
CA TYR A 41 -13.23 -4.65 4.89
C TYR A 41 -12.71 -6.07 5.06
N GLY A 42 -11.46 -6.21 5.51
CA GLY A 42 -10.91 -7.50 5.88
C GLY A 42 -11.41 -7.93 7.26
N ASN A 43 -10.52 -8.48 8.08
CA ASN A 43 -10.88 -8.87 9.44
C ASN A 43 -10.60 -7.73 10.42
N ASP A 44 -11.63 -7.25 11.12
CA ASP A 44 -11.48 -6.16 12.12
C ASP A 44 -10.77 -6.60 13.41
N SER A 45 -10.52 -7.90 13.59
CA SER A 45 -9.91 -8.42 14.81
C SER A 45 -8.41 -8.11 14.90
N TYR A 46 -7.74 -7.88 13.77
CA TYR A 46 -6.30 -7.66 13.70
C TYR A 46 -5.90 -6.84 12.46
N THR A 47 -4.70 -6.27 12.49
CA THR A 47 -4.12 -5.56 11.34
C THR A 47 -3.69 -6.54 10.24
N ASP A 48 -4.28 -6.37 9.06
CA ASP A 48 -4.17 -7.30 7.93
C ASP A 48 -2.93 -7.04 7.03
N PHE A 49 -2.42 -5.80 7.01
CA PHE A 49 -1.28 -5.37 6.16
C PHE A 49 -1.43 -5.75 4.68
N PHE A 50 -2.49 -5.26 4.04
CA PHE A 50 -2.81 -5.60 2.65
C PHE A 50 -1.72 -5.24 1.64
N LYS A 51 -1.49 -6.16 0.70
CA LYS A 51 -0.60 -5.99 -0.45
C LYS A 51 -1.29 -6.41 -1.74
N LEU A 52 -1.29 -5.54 -2.75
CA LEU A 52 -1.73 -5.92 -4.10
C LEU A 52 -0.73 -6.91 -4.70
N LEU A 53 -1.19 -8.10 -5.08
CA LEU A 53 -0.38 -9.16 -5.69
C LEU A 53 -0.53 -9.16 -7.20
N GLU A 54 -1.77 -9.11 -7.68
CA GLU A 54 -2.13 -9.15 -9.10
C GLU A 54 -3.41 -8.35 -9.33
N MET A 55 -3.53 -7.76 -10.51
CA MET A 55 -4.72 -7.04 -10.95
C MET A 55 -5.14 -7.56 -12.32
N ASP A 56 -6.33 -8.11 -12.40
CA ASP A 56 -7.00 -8.51 -13.63
C ASP A 56 -8.09 -7.48 -13.99
N VAL A 57 -8.82 -7.72 -15.09
CA VAL A 57 -9.87 -6.83 -15.60
C VAL A 57 -11.04 -6.70 -14.62
N ASP A 58 -11.49 -7.82 -14.04
CA ASP A 58 -12.70 -7.88 -13.22
C ASP A 58 -12.42 -8.08 -11.73
N SER A 59 -11.18 -8.44 -11.37
CA SER A 59 -10.80 -8.76 -10.00
C SER A 59 -9.35 -8.43 -9.66
N ILE A 60 -9.08 -8.25 -8.38
CA ILE A 60 -7.75 -8.06 -7.82
C ILE A 60 -7.45 -9.14 -6.80
N LEU A 61 -6.20 -9.58 -6.77
CA LEU A 61 -5.67 -10.45 -5.74
C LEU A 61 -4.91 -9.61 -4.71
N ILE A 62 -5.34 -9.72 -3.45
CA ILE A 62 -4.75 -9.01 -2.32
C ILE A 62 -4.18 -10.03 -1.32
N GLY A 63 -2.89 -9.93 -1.05
CA GLY A 63 -2.20 -10.64 0.03
C GLY A 63 -2.43 -9.94 1.37
N SER A 64 -2.54 -10.73 2.43
CA SER A 64 -2.78 -10.28 3.80
C SER A 64 -2.15 -11.25 4.80
N ARG A 65 -2.35 -10.99 6.09
CA ARG A 65 -2.01 -11.91 7.19
C ARG A 65 -2.73 -13.26 7.03
N ASN A 66 -1.96 -14.28 6.62
CA ASN A 66 -2.34 -15.68 6.41
C ASN A 66 -3.35 -15.93 5.30
N VAL A 67 -3.75 -14.94 4.51
CA VAL A 67 -4.87 -15.07 3.56
C VAL A 67 -4.57 -14.31 2.28
N VAL A 68 -4.96 -14.91 1.14
CA VAL A 68 -5.09 -14.19 -0.14
C VAL A 68 -6.56 -14.04 -0.46
N TYR A 69 -6.97 -12.80 -0.68
CA TYR A 69 -8.32 -12.42 -1.09
C TYR A 69 -8.38 -12.24 -2.60
N ASN A 70 -9.45 -12.74 -3.21
CA ASN A 70 -9.85 -12.36 -4.55
C ASN A 70 -11.05 -11.42 -4.44
N ILE A 71 -10.92 -10.17 -4.89
CA ILE A 71 -11.93 -9.12 -4.74
C ILE A 71 -12.37 -8.66 -6.12
N SER A 72 -13.69 -8.58 -6.35
CA SER A 72 -14.23 -8.02 -7.58
C SER A 72 -14.04 -6.50 -7.61
N LEU A 73 -13.57 -5.99 -8.75
CA LEU A 73 -13.45 -4.54 -8.97
C LEU A 73 -14.80 -3.85 -9.18
N SER A 74 -15.85 -4.60 -9.51
CA SER A 74 -17.17 -4.04 -9.80
C SER A 74 -17.89 -3.49 -8.56
N ASN A 75 -17.69 -4.14 -7.41
CA ASN A 75 -18.41 -3.84 -6.17
C ASN A 75 -17.52 -3.96 -4.92
N MET A 76 -16.21 -4.18 -5.08
CA MET A 76 -15.26 -4.38 -3.98
C MET A 76 -15.64 -5.51 -3.01
N THR A 77 -16.41 -6.51 -3.47
CA THR A 77 -16.77 -7.68 -2.65
C THR A 77 -15.80 -8.82 -2.87
N GLU A 78 -15.59 -9.61 -1.82
CA GLU A 78 -14.74 -10.79 -1.87
C GLU A 78 -15.43 -11.98 -2.53
N ASN A 79 -14.73 -12.64 -3.43
CA ASN A 79 -15.05 -13.96 -3.95
C ASN A 79 -14.67 -15.05 -2.92
N VAL A 80 -15.48 -15.20 -1.86
CA VAL A 80 -15.17 -16.03 -0.67
C VAL A 80 -14.78 -17.47 -1.01
N HIS A 81 -15.36 -18.06 -2.06
CA HIS A 81 -15.06 -19.44 -2.48
C HIS A 81 -13.64 -19.61 -3.06
N GLN A 82 -12.97 -18.51 -3.42
CA GLN A 82 -11.63 -18.48 -3.98
C GLN A 82 -10.59 -18.01 -2.95
N ARG A 83 -10.99 -17.79 -1.69
CA ARG A 83 -10.09 -17.42 -0.61
C ARG A 83 -9.05 -18.51 -0.39
N ILE A 84 -7.78 -18.11 -0.34
CA ILE A 84 -6.68 -19.02 -0.02
C ILE A 84 -6.23 -18.73 1.42
N ALA A 85 -6.47 -19.68 2.32
CA ALA A 85 -5.95 -19.62 3.68
C ALA A 85 -4.59 -20.32 3.74
N TRP A 86 -3.57 -19.59 4.19
CA TRP A 86 -2.20 -20.08 4.32
C TRP A 86 -1.55 -19.65 5.64
N PRO A 87 -2.04 -20.12 6.79
CA PRO A 87 -1.42 -19.87 8.09
C PRO A 87 -0.12 -20.67 8.27
N PRO A 88 0.82 -20.19 9.11
CA PRO A 88 1.99 -20.98 9.50
C PRO A 88 1.55 -22.21 10.31
N THR A 89 2.34 -23.28 10.23
CA THR A 89 2.14 -24.46 11.09
C THR A 89 2.45 -24.11 12.55
N GLY A 90 1.89 -24.88 13.49
CA GLY A 90 2.16 -24.68 14.92
C GLY A 90 3.65 -24.73 15.26
N ALA A 91 4.40 -25.63 14.62
CA ALA A 91 5.85 -25.76 14.81
C ALA A 91 6.63 -24.51 14.31
N HIS A 92 6.27 -23.94 13.15
CA HIS A 92 6.91 -22.73 12.65
C HIS A 92 6.60 -21.51 13.52
N ARG A 93 5.35 -21.41 14.00
CA ARG A 93 4.92 -20.33 14.89
C ARG A 93 5.65 -20.39 16.23
N GLU A 94 5.75 -21.57 16.83
CA GLU A 94 6.51 -21.77 18.08
C GLU A 94 7.99 -21.45 17.92
N LEU A 95 8.60 -21.90 16.82
CA LEU A 95 9.99 -21.58 16.50
C LEU A 95 10.20 -20.07 16.33
N CYS A 96 9.21 -19.35 15.78
CA CYS A 96 9.25 -17.89 15.66
C CYS A 96 9.23 -17.21 17.04
N TYR A 97 8.39 -17.68 17.96
CA TYR A 97 8.36 -17.20 19.35
C TYR A 97 9.66 -17.49 20.10
N LEU A 98 10.23 -18.69 19.93
CA LEU A 98 11.53 -19.05 20.53
C LEU A 98 12.68 -18.15 20.03
N LYS A 99 12.53 -17.50 18.87
CA LYS A 99 13.46 -16.51 18.35
C LYS A 99 13.20 -15.08 18.87
N GLY A 100 12.26 -14.91 19.80
CA GLY A 100 11.96 -13.63 20.45
C GLY A 100 11.09 -12.69 19.62
N LYS A 101 10.30 -13.23 18.68
CA LYS A 101 9.33 -12.44 17.89
C LYS A 101 7.97 -12.37 18.56
N SER A 102 7.20 -11.32 18.25
CA SER A 102 5.87 -11.09 18.82
C SER A 102 4.79 -11.98 18.19
N GLU A 103 3.58 -12.00 18.76
CA GLU A 103 2.42 -12.67 18.16
C GLU A 103 2.16 -12.15 16.75
N GLU A 104 2.15 -10.83 16.58
CA GLU A 104 1.89 -10.16 15.31
C GLU A 104 2.93 -10.51 14.25
N ASP A 105 4.21 -10.65 14.61
CA ASP A 105 5.27 -10.99 13.66
C ASP A 105 5.19 -12.44 13.16
N CYS A 106 4.64 -13.35 13.96
CA CYS A 106 4.70 -14.80 13.71
C CYS A 106 3.54 -15.33 12.86
N HIS A 107 3.24 -14.59 11.80
CA HIS A 107 2.23 -14.92 10.79
C HIS A 107 2.84 -15.02 9.39
N ASN A 108 2.08 -15.63 8.49
CA ASN A 108 2.45 -15.65 7.09
C ASN A 108 1.90 -14.40 6.40
N TYR A 109 2.73 -13.39 6.20
CA TYR A 109 2.38 -12.18 5.45
C TYR A 109 2.71 -12.39 3.98
N ILE A 110 1.71 -12.21 3.12
CA ILE A 110 1.77 -12.51 1.68
C ILE A 110 1.95 -11.21 0.89
#